data_AF-A0A6A5XZF5-F1
#
_entry.id   AF-A0A6A5XZF5-F1
#
_cell.length_a   1.000
_cell.length_b   1.000
_cell.length_c   1.000
_cell.angle_alpha   90.00
_cell.angle_beta   90.00
_cell.angle_gamma   90.00
#
_symmetry.space_group_name_H-M   'P 1'
#
loop_
_entity.id
_entity.type
_entity.pdbx_description
1 polymer ?
#
loop_
_entity_poly.entity_id
_entity_poly.type
_entity_poly.pdbx_seq_one_letter_code
_entity_poly.pdbx_strand_id
1 'polypeptide(L)'
;MNNNFELPPLLRLPPELRREIYSYLNLAPSPEEEITTINYALDWPFFEHPSSTTFTAHQVDRCRCPQQSSRRTNTRTEDHIYTRYVCHGPEVQFATRSRSLWVLEKPGPAFNILRPASQDEKERRPDAGIISVNKTIYRETIPLLYRQRNFLFLTSICSRGRYQAYATQQWLSLHTAYARSQITSISLLCQENEEDCRLRDVAMSYVNFSKFALRHLVNFQSLCLNVWSSDIPLYPFAMLFHRPEMRIYVKTHVGDPELYGFYDEGTFMSQFGDPNGQWAESYEKHVKELGSEEHDSEESVVDEVV
;
A
#
# COMPACT_ATOMS: atom_id res chain seq x y z
N MET A 1 -12.64 43.45 -9.64
CA MET A 1 -12.53 42.98 -8.24
C MET A 1 -11.15 42.36 -8.09
N ASN A 2 -10.21 43.08 -7.47
CA ASN A 2 -8.85 42.60 -7.24
C ASN A 2 -8.87 41.67 -6.03
N ASN A 3 -8.91 40.36 -6.27
CA ASN A 3 -8.62 39.39 -5.23
C ASN A 3 -7.11 39.40 -4.98
N ASN A 4 -6.65 40.28 -4.09
CA ASN A 4 -5.37 40.14 -3.42
C ASN A 4 -5.42 38.84 -2.60
N PHE A 5 -5.10 37.72 -3.22
CA PHE A 5 -4.77 36.50 -2.49
C PHE A 5 -3.42 36.73 -1.83
N GLU A 6 -3.47 37.37 -0.66
CA GLU A 6 -2.33 37.44 0.23
C GLU A 6 -1.84 36.01 0.47
N LEU A 7 -0.55 35.78 0.16
CA LEU A 7 0.09 34.48 0.40
C LEU A 7 -0.14 34.08 1.86
N PRO A 8 -0.38 32.80 2.16
CA PRO A 8 -0.49 32.33 3.53
C PRO A 8 0.76 32.71 4.37
N PRO A 9 0.64 32.94 5.69
CA PRO A 9 1.72 33.52 6.50
C PRO A 9 3.06 32.81 6.40
N LEU A 10 3.05 31.47 6.33
CA LEU A 10 4.28 30.68 6.20
C LEU A 10 4.94 30.91 4.83
N LEU A 11 4.16 30.99 3.74
CA LEU A 11 4.63 31.30 2.39
C LEU A 11 5.19 32.72 2.22
N ARG A 12 4.90 33.64 3.16
CA ARG A 12 5.52 34.97 3.19
C ARG A 12 6.96 34.93 3.72
N LEU A 13 7.36 33.85 4.39
CA LEU A 13 8.72 33.70 4.91
C LEU A 13 9.72 33.40 3.78
N PRO A 14 10.95 33.93 3.87
CA PRO A 14 12.04 33.57 2.97
C PRO A 14 12.21 32.04 2.85
N PRO A 15 12.51 31.51 1.64
CA PRO A 15 12.71 30.08 1.43
C PRO A 15 13.73 29.42 2.36
N GLU A 16 14.71 30.17 2.85
CA GLU A 16 15.74 29.75 3.80
C GLU A 16 15.13 29.46 5.18
N LEU A 17 14.33 30.40 5.69
CA LEU A 17 13.61 30.27 6.96
C LEU A 17 12.56 29.17 6.91
N ARG A 18 11.86 29.02 5.77
CA ARG A 18 10.93 27.90 5.58
C ARG A 18 11.64 26.55 5.61
N ARG A 19 12.79 26.43 4.94
CA ARG A 19 13.62 25.21 4.99
C ARG A 19 14.08 24.90 6.41
N GLU A 20 14.50 25.92 7.15
CA GLU A 20 14.88 25.78 8.55
C GLU A 20 13.71 25.29 9.41
N ILE A 21 12.53 25.92 9.31
CA ILE A 21 11.31 25.46 9.98
C ILE A 21 10.99 24.01 9.59
N TYR A 22 11.05 23.66 8.31
CA TYR A 22 10.80 22.28 7.85
C TYR A 22 11.82 21.28 8.38
N SER A 23 13.09 21.66 8.52
CA SER A 23 14.09 20.80 9.17
C SER A 23 13.78 20.56 10.65
N TYR A 24 13.38 21.59 11.40
CA TYR A 24 12.93 21.43 12.79
C TYR A 24 11.66 20.58 12.90
N LEU A 25 10.80 20.65 11.90
CA LEU A 25 9.60 19.84 11.80
C LEU A 25 9.88 18.43 11.23
N ASN A 26 11.14 18.04 10.97
CA ASN A 26 11.50 16.78 10.31
C ASN A 26 10.73 16.54 8.99
N LEU A 27 10.37 17.61 8.27
CA LEU A 27 9.62 17.58 7.02
C LEU A 27 10.53 17.65 5.79
N ALA A 28 11.84 17.48 5.97
CA ALA A 28 12.81 17.69 4.90
C ALA A 28 12.43 16.83 3.68
N PRO A 29 12.20 17.45 2.51
CA PRO A 29 12.09 16.71 1.27
C PRO A 29 13.46 16.07 1.02
N SER A 30 13.50 14.73 0.89
CA SER A 30 14.71 14.10 0.34
C SER A 30 14.72 14.38 -1.16
N PRO A 31 15.75 15.04 -1.72
CA PRO A 31 15.79 15.42 -3.13
C PRO A 31 16.19 14.27 -4.08
N GLU A 32 16.36 13.06 -3.57
CA GLU A 32 16.70 11.87 -4.36
C GLU A 32 15.58 10.82 -4.25
N GLU A 33 15.41 9.98 -5.27
CA GLU A 33 14.41 8.90 -5.33
C GLU A 33 14.65 7.86 -4.23
N GLU A 34 14.27 8.20 -3.00
CA GLU A 34 14.48 7.36 -1.83
C GLU A 34 13.18 6.71 -1.38
N ILE A 35 13.25 5.39 -1.24
CA ILE A 35 12.16 4.57 -0.76
C ILE A 35 11.88 4.93 0.72
N THR A 36 10.72 5.52 0.98
CA THR A 36 10.22 5.76 2.34
C THR A 36 9.62 4.47 2.88
N THR A 37 10.29 3.88 3.88
CA THR A 37 9.85 2.64 4.49
C THR A 37 8.82 2.89 5.61
N ILE A 38 7.70 2.18 5.56
CA ILE A 38 6.67 2.17 6.61
C ILE A 38 6.60 0.76 7.19
N ASN A 39 7.01 0.59 8.44
CA ASN A 39 6.86 -0.71 9.10
C ASN A 39 5.44 -0.92 9.59
N TYR A 40 4.93 -2.14 9.39
CA TYR A 40 3.67 -2.59 9.96
C TYR A 40 3.80 -3.98 10.59
N ALA A 41 2.85 -4.31 11.46
CA ALA A 41 2.64 -5.63 12.03
C ALA A 41 1.20 -6.08 11.70
N LEU A 42 0.99 -7.39 11.70
CA LEU A 42 -0.32 -8.00 11.51
C LEU A 42 -0.72 -8.64 12.84
N ASP A 43 -1.84 -8.19 13.38
CA ASP A 43 -2.47 -8.78 14.55
C ASP A 43 -3.60 -9.70 14.12
N TRP A 44 -3.71 -10.85 14.78
CA TRP A 44 -4.58 -11.97 14.38
C TRP A 44 -5.51 -12.30 15.54
N PRO A 45 -6.56 -11.49 15.76
CA PRO A 45 -7.36 -11.56 16.99
C PRO A 45 -8.11 -12.89 17.17
N PHE A 46 -8.26 -13.67 16.11
CA PHE A 46 -8.99 -14.95 16.11
C PHE A 46 -8.07 -16.17 16.09
N PHE A 47 -6.77 -16.00 16.22
CA PHE A 47 -5.80 -17.09 16.30
C PHE A 47 -5.45 -17.43 17.73
N GLU A 48 -5.16 -18.70 17.98
CA GLU A 48 -4.85 -19.16 19.34
C GLU A 48 -3.44 -18.71 19.77
N HIS A 49 -2.46 -18.78 18.87
CA HIS A 49 -1.07 -18.45 19.16
C HIS A 49 -0.38 -17.73 17.99
N PRO A 50 -0.85 -16.52 17.60
CA PRO A 50 -0.29 -15.82 16.47
C PRO A 50 1.14 -15.35 16.74
N SER A 51 1.97 -15.44 15.71
CA SER A 51 3.37 -15.05 15.68
C SER A 51 3.72 -14.51 14.29
N SER A 52 4.93 -13.95 14.14
CA SER A 52 5.43 -13.55 12.82
C SER A 52 5.48 -14.74 11.84
N THR A 53 5.64 -15.97 12.35
CA THR A 53 5.80 -17.22 11.57
C THR A 53 4.49 -18.00 11.37
N THR A 54 3.33 -17.47 11.74
CA THR A 54 2.06 -18.23 11.72
C THR A 54 1.65 -18.83 10.37
N PHE A 55 2.22 -18.38 9.25
CA PHE A 55 1.95 -18.95 7.92
C PHE A 55 3.20 -19.49 7.24
N THR A 56 4.15 -19.98 8.04
CA THR A 56 5.23 -20.81 7.52
C THR A 56 4.73 -22.24 7.36
N ALA A 57 5.31 -22.99 6.41
CA ALA A 57 4.91 -24.36 6.02
C ALA A 57 4.82 -25.42 7.14
N HIS A 58 5.19 -25.06 8.36
CA HIS A 58 5.23 -25.94 9.52
C HIS A 58 4.31 -25.50 10.65
N GLN A 59 3.61 -24.36 10.53
CA GLN A 59 2.73 -23.83 11.56
C GLN A 59 1.33 -23.57 10.96
N VAL A 60 0.37 -24.45 11.25
CA VAL A 60 -1.05 -24.21 10.96
C VAL A 60 -1.72 -23.85 12.28
N ASP A 61 -1.86 -22.55 12.55
CA ASP A 61 -2.62 -22.08 13.72
C ASP A 61 -4.13 -22.18 13.45
N ARG A 62 -4.90 -22.44 14.51
CA ARG A 62 -6.35 -22.64 14.40
C ARG A 62 -7.07 -21.30 14.45
N CYS A 63 -8.04 -21.11 13.56
CA CYS A 63 -8.87 -19.92 13.52
C CYS A 63 -10.20 -20.13 14.25
N ARG A 64 -10.56 -19.17 15.11
CA ARG A 64 -11.82 -19.09 15.85
C ARG A 64 -12.69 -17.89 15.43
N CYS A 65 -12.58 -17.44 14.17
CA CYS A 65 -13.29 -16.23 13.75
C CYS A 65 -14.82 -16.45 13.65
N PRO A 66 -15.63 -15.44 13.95
CA PRO A 66 -17.10 -15.55 13.97
C PRO A 66 -17.72 -15.64 12.57
N GLN A 67 -16.95 -15.36 11.51
CA GLN A 67 -17.44 -15.32 10.13
C GLN A 67 -17.83 -16.68 9.54
N GLN A 68 -17.61 -17.81 10.24
CA GLN A 68 -17.97 -19.13 9.72
C GLN A 68 -19.12 -19.80 10.49
N SER A 69 -20.35 -19.47 10.10
CA SER A 69 -21.49 -20.37 10.30
C SER A 69 -21.55 -21.39 9.16
N SER A 70 -21.17 -22.63 9.47
CA SER A 70 -21.44 -23.87 8.71
C SER A 70 -20.45 -24.36 7.63
N ARG A 71 -20.17 -25.68 7.73
CA ARG A 71 -19.57 -26.65 6.78
C ARG A 71 -18.10 -27.07 6.93
N ARG A 72 -17.25 -26.37 7.69
CA ARG A 72 -15.86 -26.80 7.96
C ARG A 72 -15.42 -26.69 9.42
N THR A 73 -16.36 -26.53 10.33
CA THR A 73 -16.10 -26.56 11.77
C THR A 73 -15.86 -27.99 12.21
N ASN A 74 -14.79 -28.22 12.98
CA ASN A 74 -14.70 -29.44 13.76
C ASN A 74 -15.88 -29.46 14.74
N THR A 75 -16.78 -30.43 14.65
CA THR A 75 -17.97 -30.51 15.51
C THR A 75 -17.64 -30.65 16.99
N ARG A 76 -16.37 -30.94 17.34
CA ARG A 76 -15.89 -31.01 18.72
C ARG A 76 -15.26 -29.71 19.26
N THR A 77 -14.72 -28.83 18.40
CA THR A 77 -13.97 -27.64 18.86
C THR A 77 -14.38 -26.32 18.19
N GLU A 78 -15.27 -26.33 17.20
CA GLU A 78 -15.70 -25.17 16.40
C GLU A 78 -14.57 -24.45 15.62
N ASP A 79 -13.33 -24.93 15.70
CA ASP A 79 -12.18 -24.35 14.98
C ASP A 79 -12.18 -24.71 13.48
N HIS A 80 -11.58 -23.85 12.65
CA HIS A 80 -11.31 -24.12 11.22
C HIS A 80 -9.91 -23.62 10.80
N ILE A 81 -9.43 -24.09 9.64
CA ILE A 81 -8.20 -23.59 9.02
C ILE A 81 -8.48 -22.20 8.48
N TYR A 82 -7.67 -21.22 8.88
CA TYR A 82 -7.77 -19.87 8.34
C TYR A 82 -7.68 -19.89 6.81
N THR A 83 -8.58 -19.18 6.17
CA THR A 83 -8.52 -18.93 4.73
C THR A 83 -8.91 -17.48 4.50
N ARG A 84 -7.98 -16.68 4.00
CA ARG A 84 -8.19 -15.29 3.62
C ARG A 84 -9.37 -15.17 2.65
N TYR A 85 -10.13 -14.09 2.77
CA TYR A 85 -11.41 -13.85 2.06
C TYR A 85 -12.57 -14.76 2.47
N VAL A 86 -12.32 -15.71 3.37
CA VAL A 86 -13.36 -16.52 4.04
C VAL A 86 -13.43 -16.16 5.53
N CYS A 87 -12.27 -15.99 6.16
CA CYS A 87 -12.10 -15.62 7.56
C CYS A 87 -11.87 -14.10 7.70
N HIS A 88 -12.04 -13.61 8.93
CA HIS A 88 -11.73 -12.22 9.23
C HIS A 88 -10.23 -11.97 9.04
N GLY A 89 -9.88 -10.99 8.20
CA GLY A 89 -8.47 -10.61 7.98
C GLY A 89 -7.82 -10.02 9.23
N PRO A 90 -6.47 -9.98 9.28
CA PRO A 90 -5.73 -9.41 10.40
C PRO A 90 -5.90 -7.89 10.50
N GLU A 91 -5.69 -7.36 11.70
CA GLU A 91 -5.56 -5.93 11.93
C GLU A 91 -4.15 -5.47 11.57
N VAL A 92 -4.04 -4.35 10.84
CA VAL A 92 -2.75 -3.78 10.43
C VAL A 92 -2.34 -2.71 11.44
N GLN A 93 -1.23 -2.96 12.14
CA GLN A 93 -0.67 -2.03 13.11
C GLN A 93 0.58 -1.36 12.56
N PHE A 94 0.54 -0.05 12.29
CA PHE A 94 1.72 0.69 11.83
C PHE A 94 2.64 1.04 13.00
N ALA A 95 3.94 0.85 12.81
CA ALA A 95 4.93 1.21 13.82
C ALA A 95 4.91 2.72 14.06
N THR A 96 4.91 3.16 15.32
CA THR A 96 5.09 4.58 15.70
C THR A 96 6.57 4.98 15.65
N ARG A 97 6.88 6.27 15.82
CA ARG A 97 8.28 6.77 15.89
C ARG A 97 9.04 6.23 17.11
N SER A 98 8.33 5.87 18.17
CA SER A 98 8.90 5.25 19.37
C SER A 98 9.39 3.81 19.17
N ARG A 99 8.99 3.16 18.06
CA ARG A 99 9.45 1.82 17.70
C ARG A 99 10.64 1.90 16.74
N SER A 100 11.54 0.92 16.84
CA SER A 100 12.67 0.77 15.92
C SER A 100 12.19 0.72 14.47
N LEU A 101 12.77 1.56 13.62
CA LEU A 101 12.57 1.54 12.17
C LEU A 101 13.50 0.49 11.57
N TRP A 102 12.90 -0.49 10.88
CA TRP A 102 13.58 -1.54 10.15
C TRP A 102 13.51 -1.24 8.66
N VAL A 103 14.67 -1.28 8.01
CA VAL A 103 14.82 -1.04 6.58
C VAL A 103 15.14 -2.36 5.89
N LEU A 104 14.58 -2.56 4.71
CA LEU A 104 14.87 -3.74 3.88
C LEU A 104 16.33 -3.65 3.40
N GLU A 105 17.17 -4.56 3.89
CA GLU A 105 18.53 -4.70 3.39
C GLU A 105 18.54 -5.65 2.19
N LYS A 106 17.90 -6.81 2.36
CA LYS A 106 17.72 -7.77 1.28
C LYS A 106 16.38 -8.48 1.40
N PRO A 107 15.50 -8.39 0.40
CA PRO A 107 14.29 -9.22 0.34
C PRO A 107 14.67 -10.69 0.16
N GLY A 108 13.90 -11.57 0.79
CA GLY A 108 14.04 -13.02 0.61
C GLY A 108 12.66 -13.67 0.47
N PRO A 109 12.57 -14.84 -0.18
CA PRO A 109 11.30 -15.49 -0.48
C PRO A 109 10.55 -15.85 0.80
N ALA A 110 11.24 -16.40 1.81
CA ALA A 110 10.66 -16.77 3.12
C ALA A 110 10.87 -15.75 4.24
N PHE A 111 12.00 -15.04 4.20
CA PHE A 111 12.31 -14.02 5.19
C PHE A 111 12.97 -12.82 4.53
N ASN A 112 12.53 -11.63 4.92
CA ASN A 112 13.23 -10.38 4.64
C ASN A 112 14.44 -10.27 5.58
N ILE A 113 15.59 -9.92 5.02
CA ILE A 113 16.76 -9.48 5.80
C ILE A 113 16.57 -7.99 6.04
N LEU A 114 16.36 -7.65 7.30
CA LEU A 114 16.10 -6.30 7.76
C LEU A 114 17.30 -5.81 8.57
N ARG A 115 17.65 -4.53 8.37
CA ARG A 115 18.63 -3.84 9.19
C ARG A 115 17.99 -2.69 9.97
N PRO A 116 18.57 -2.27 11.09
CA PRO A 116 18.21 -1.01 11.71
C PRO A 116 18.38 0.15 10.72
N ALA A 117 17.47 1.11 10.76
CA ALA A 117 17.62 2.35 10.01
C ALA A 117 18.86 3.14 10.47
N SER A 118 19.55 3.75 9.51
CA SER A 118 20.59 4.75 9.75
C SER A 118 19.99 6.00 10.40
N GLN A 119 20.85 6.91 10.87
CA GLN A 119 20.38 8.16 11.46
C GLN A 119 19.64 9.02 10.42
N ASP A 120 20.19 9.15 9.21
CA ASP A 120 19.58 9.89 8.12
C ASP A 120 18.20 9.32 7.73
N GLU A 121 18.06 8.00 7.66
CA GLU A 121 16.78 7.35 7.34
C GLU A 121 15.72 7.60 8.43
N LYS A 122 16.12 7.73 9.69
CA LYS A 122 15.21 8.07 10.80
C LYS A 122 14.77 9.53 10.74
N GLU A 123 15.68 10.44 10.39
CA GLU A 123 15.42 11.88 10.30
C GLU A 123 14.51 12.24 9.12
N ARG A 124 14.58 11.46 8.03
CA ARG A 124 13.73 11.62 6.83
C ARG A 124 12.29 11.13 7.01
N ARG A 125 11.99 10.43 8.11
CA ARG A 125 10.67 9.81 8.33
C ARG A 125 9.61 10.90 8.49
N PRO A 126 8.55 10.92 7.65
CA PRO A 126 7.47 11.87 7.80
C PRO A 126 6.79 11.68 9.17
N ASP A 127 6.70 12.77 9.95
CA ASP A 127 6.05 12.77 11.25
C ASP A 127 4.64 13.39 11.15
N ALA A 128 3.63 12.55 11.34
CA ALA A 128 2.24 12.98 11.37
C ALA A 128 1.90 13.77 12.66
N GLY A 129 2.72 13.67 13.71
CA GLY A 129 2.51 14.38 14.98
C GLY A 129 2.62 15.89 14.86
N ILE A 130 3.15 16.39 13.74
CA ILE A 130 3.47 17.80 13.56
C ILE A 130 2.32 18.60 12.91
N ILE A 131 1.30 17.93 12.39
CA ILE A 131 0.27 18.61 11.60
C ILE A 131 -1.12 18.57 12.25
N SER A 132 -1.18 18.67 13.59
CA SER A 132 -2.43 18.98 14.29
C SER A 132 -2.66 20.48 14.52
N VAL A 133 -1.70 21.32 14.15
CA VAL A 133 -1.62 22.70 14.67
C VAL A 133 -2.20 23.78 13.76
N ASN A 134 -2.24 23.60 12.43
CA ASN A 134 -2.76 24.62 11.51
C ASN A 134 -3.06 24.09 10.09
N LYS A 135 -4.25 24.39 9.53
CA LYS A 135 -4.65 24.00 8.15
C LYS A 135 -3.70 24.53 7.06
N THR A 136 -3.10 25.69 7.26
CA THR A 136 -2.15 26.29 6.31
C THR A 136 -0.83 25.53 6.31
N ILE A 137 -0.27 25.27 7.49
CA ILE A 137 0.94 24.43 7.62
C ILE A 137 0.65 23.08 6.98
N TYR A 138 -0.51 22.47 7.26
CA TYR A 138 -0.93 21.22 6.64
C TYR A 138 -0.91 21.27 5.11
N ARG A 139 -1.53 22.27 4.49
CA ARG A 139 -1.55 22.37 3.02
C ARG A 139 -0.18 22.60 2.40
N GLU A 140 0.72 23.28 3.09
CA GLU A 140 2.08 23.52 2.56
C GLU A 140 3.01 22.32 2.76
N THR A 141 2.90 21.61 3.88
CA THR A 141 3.84 20.55 4.26
C THR A 141 3.49 19.20 3.68
N ILE A 142 2.20 18.89 3.51
CA ILE A 142 1.75 17.58 3.01
C ILE A 142 2.33 17.26 1.61
N PRO A 143 2.36 18.16 0.62
CA PRO A 143 3.05 17.88 -0.64
C PRO A 143 4.54 17.51 -0.46
N LEU A 144 5.26 18.16 0.46
CA LEU A 144 6.68 17.87 0.73
C LEU A 144 6.89 16.48 1.38
N LEU A 145 5.88 16.00 2.10
CA LEU A 145 5.92 14.71 2.78
C LEU A 145 5.56 13.52 1.89
N TYR A 146 4.72 13.72 0.88
CA TYR A 146 4.15 12.61 0.12
C TYR A 146 4.45 12.64 -1.38
N ARG A 147 4.61 13.82 -1.98
CA ARG A 147 4.82 13.94 -3.43
C ARG A 147 6.23 13.53 -3.80
N GLN A 148 6.35 12.81 -4.93
CA GLN A 148 7.62 12.31 -5.46
C GLN A 148 8.39 11.39 -4.50
N ARG A 149 7.72 10.87 -3.46
CA ARG A 149 8.26 9.82 -2.61
C ARG A 149 7.71 8.47 -3.05
N ASN A 150 8.55 7.44 -2.92
CA ASN A 150 8.17 6.06 -3.18
C ASN A 150 7.95 5.34 -1.84
N PHE A 151 6.71 4.94 -1.55
CA PHE A 151 6.37 4.30 -0.28
C PHE A 151 6.49 2.78 -0.35
N LEU A 152 7.26 2.18 0.56
CA LEU A 152 7.40 0.73 0.70
C LEU A 152 6.94 0.29 2.10
N PHE A 153 6.00 -0.65 2.14
CA PHE A 153 5.42 -1.13 3.38
C PHE A 153 6.09 -2.42 3.83
N LEU A 154 6.80 -2.42 4.94
CA LEU A 154 7.51 -3.62 5.40
C LEU A 154 6.82 -4.21 6.61
N THR A 155 6.34 -5.44 6.46
CA THR A 155 6.11 -6.31 7.61
C THR A 155 7.47 -6.70 8.22
N SER A 156 7.45 -7.30 9.41
CA SER A 156 8.63 -7.84 10.10
C SER A 156 9.40 -8.88 9.25
N ILE A 157 10.17 -9.75 9.87
CA ILE A 157 11.07 -10.71 9.21
C ILE A 157 10.39 -11.60 8.15
N CYS A 158 9.08 -11.78 8.16
CA CYS A 158 8.38 -12.62 7.19
C CYS A 158 7.94 -11.83 5.96
N SER A 159 8.33 -12.30 4.79
CA SER A 159 8.01 -11.80 3.45
C SER A 159 6.54 -12.04 3.10
N ARG A 160 5.65 -11.13 3.51
CA ARG A 160 4.20 -11.20 3.23
C ARG A 160 3.80 -10.22 2.13
N GLY A 161 4.21 -10.53 0.91
CA GLY A 161 4.09 -9.62 -0.23
C GLY A 161 2.63 -9.24 -0.60
N ARG A 162 1.66 -10.13 -0.41
CA ARG A 162 0.25 -9.83 -0.76
C ARG A 162 -0.49 -9.14 0.39
N TYR A 163 -0.06 -9.37 1.63
CA TYR A 163 -0.43 -8.52 2.76
C TYR A 163 0.10 -7.11 2.63
N GLN A 164 1.19 -6.91 1.90
CA GLN A 164 1.70 -5.57 1.66
C GLN A 164 0.71 -4.72 0.88
N ALA A 165 0.08 -5.24 -0.19
CA ALA A 165 -0.95 -4.51 -0.92
C ALA A 165 -2.14 -4.11 0.01
N TYR A 166 -2.56 -5.03 0.88
CA TYR A 166 -3.61 -4.77 1.88
C TYR A 166 -3.17 -3.73 2.93
N ALA A 167 -1.97 -3.87 3.49
CA ALA A 167 -1.41 -2.95 4.48
C ALA A 167 -1.22 -1.54 3.88
N THR A 168 -0.76 -1.45 2.64
CA THR A 168 -0.69 -0.20 1.89
C THR A 168 -2.08 0.43 1.78
N GLN A 169 -3.09 -0.33 1.37
CA GLN A 169 -4.47 0.16 1.29
C GLN A 169 -4.98 0.65 2.65
N GLN A 170 -4.74 -0.11 3.74
CA GLN A 170 -5.14 0.29 5.09
C GLN A 170 -4.47 1.60 5.50
N TRP A 171 -3.16 1.74 5.27
CA TRP A 171 -2.45 2.95 5.59
C TRP A 171 -2.98 4.16 4.82
N LEU A 172 -3.20 4.02 3.51
CA LEU A 172 -3.74 5.09 2.67
C LEU A 172 -5.16 5.50 3.10
N SER A 173 -5.94 4.56 3.61
CA SER A 173 -7.30 4.81 4.10
C SER A 173 -7.30 5.69 5.37
N LEU A 174 -6.24 5.62 6.19
CA LEU A 174 -6.06 6.49 7.36
C LEU A 174 -5.74 7.95 7.00
N HIS A 175 -5.39 8.23 5.73
CA HIS A 175 -5.04 9.57 5.29
C HIS A 175 -6.27 10.35 4.83
N THR A 176 -6.21 11.68 4.87
CA THR A 176 -7.24 12.52 4.24
C THR A 176 -7.17 12.39 2.71
N ALA A 177 -8.25 12.75 2.02
CA ALA A 177 -8.26 12.80 0.56
C ALA A 177 -7.15 13.72 0.01
N TYR A 178 -6.88 14.84 0.68
CA TYR A 178 -5.81 15.75 0.27
C TYR A 178 -4.42 15.11 0.42
N ALA A 179 -4.13 14.45 1.53
CA ALA A 179 -2.85 13.76 1.70
C ALA A 179 -2.66 12.62 0.68
N ARG A 180 -3.72 11.83 0.45
CA ARG A 180 -3.72 10.82 -0.62
C ARG A 180 -3.46 11.39 -2.00
N SER A 181 -4.01 12.56 -2.32
CA SER A 181 -3.75 13.24 -3.60
C SER A 181 -2.29 13.64 -3.79
N GLN A 182 -1.48 13.68 -2.73
CA GLN A 182 -0.06 13.99 -2.87
C GLN A 182 0.80 12.75 -3.11
N ILE A 183 0.25 11.53 -3.01
CA ILE A 183 1.01 10.30 -3.20
C ILE A 183 1.10 9.99 -4.69
N THR A 184 2.33 9.99 -5.21
CA THR A 184 2.60 9.78 -6.64
C THR A 184 3.21 8.42 -6.95
N SER A 185 3.90 7.80 -5.98
CA SER A 185 4.62 6.53 -6.18
C SER A 185 4.50 5.56 -5.00
N ILE A 186 4.37 4.28 -5.30
CA ILE A 186 4.27 3.18 -4.33
C ILE A 186 5.12 2.01 -4.82
N SER A 187 5.81 1.35 -3.89
CA SER A 187 6.51 0.09 -4.10
C SER A 187 5.81 -1.06 -3.38
N LEU A 188 5.64 -2.17 -4.09
CA LEU A 188 5.19 -3.43 -3.53
C LEU A 188 6.25 -4.51 -3.76
N LEU A 189 6.41 -5.39 -2.78
CA LEU A 189 7.10 -6.67 -2.86
C LEU A 189 6.04 -7.72 -3.19
N CYS A 190 6.23 -8.38 -4.31
CA CYS A 190 5.40 -9.46 -4.79
C CYS A 190 6.14 -10.77 -4.51
N GLN A 191 5.63 -11.52 -3.53
CA GLN A 191 6.22 -12.79 -3.05
C GLN A 191 5.13 -13.86 -2.97
N GLU A 192 5.53 -15.13 -3.13
CA GLU A 192 4.61 -16.28 -3.12
C GLU A 192 4.17 -16.67 -1.71
N ASN A 193 4.99 -16.32 -0.72
CA ASN A 193 4.95 -16.89 0.62
C ASN A 193 3.77 -16.40 1.45
N GLU A 194 2.59 -16.94 1.15
CA GLU A 194 1.40 -16.84 2.00
C GLU A 194 0.56 -18.12 1.84
N GLU A 195 0.57 -19.00 2.85
CA GLU A 195 -0.26 -20.23 2.92
C GLU A 195 -1.70 -19.98 3.34
N ASP A 196 -2.04 -18.71 3.50
CA ASP A 196 -3.25 -18.26 4.16
C ASP A 196 -4.42 -18.07 3.18
N CYS A 197 -4.17 -18.16 1.87
CA CYS A 197 -5.14 -17.94 0.81
C CYS A 197 -5.04 -19.02 -0.28
N ARG A 198 -6.15 -19.27 -0.99
CA ARG A 198 -6.09 -20.13 -2.19
C ARG A 198 -5.39 -19.35 -3.29
N LEU A 199 -4.62 -20.03 -4.15
CA LEU A 199 -3.93 -19.40 -5.28
C LEU A 199 -4.82 -18.50 -6.14
N ARG A 200 -6.09 -18.89 -6.35
CA ARG A 200 -7.06 -18.09 -7.11
C ARG A 200 -7.53 -16.81 -6.41
N ASP A 201 -7.47 -16.76 -5.08
CA ASP A 201 -7.91 -15.60 -4.29
C ASP A 201 -6.76 -14.57 -4.14
N VAL A 202 -5.55 -14.93 -4.58
CA VAL A 202 -4.35 -14.08 -4.53
C VAL A 202 -4.53 -12.80 -5.32
N ALA A 203 -4.97 -12.94 -6.57
CA ALA A 203 -5.17 -11.83 -7.50
C ALA A 203 -6.12 -10.78 -6.90
N MET A 204 -7.11 -11.20 -6.10
CA MET A 204 -8.08 -10.32 -5.45
C MET A 204 -7.42 -9.23 -4.60
N SER A 205 -6.28 -9.51 -3.95
CA SER A 205 -5.56 -8.51 -3.16
C SER A 205 -5.06 -7.36 -4.02
N TYR A 206 -4.54 -7.69 -5.21
CA TYR A 206 -4.04 -6.72 -6.17
C TYR A 206 -5.18 -6.01 -6.89
N VAL A 207 -6.28 -6.70 -7.20
CA VAL A 207 -7.52 -6.07 -7.71
C VAL A 207 -8.02 -5.01 -6.74
N ASN A 208 -8.17 -5.36 -5.46
CA ASN A 208 -8.67 -4.46 -4.44
C ASN A 208 -7.79 -3.22 -4.29
N PHE A 209 -6.46 -3.42 -4.26
CA PHE A 209 -5.53 -2.31 -4.24
C PHE A 209 -5.61 -1.45 -5.51
N SER A 210 -5.64 -2.05 -6.70
CA SER A 210 -5.75 -1.32 -7.97
C SER A 210 -7.01 -0.46 -8.03
N LYS A 211 -8.17 -1.03 -7.66
CA LYS A 211 -9.43 -0.30 -7.56
C LYS A 211 -9.35 0.85 -6.56
N PHE A 212 -8.80 0.60 -5.37
CA PHE A 212 -8.60 1.63 -4.36
C PHE A 212 -7.71 2.77 -4.89
N ALA A 213 -6.60 2.44 -5.56
CA ALA A 213 -5.67 3.42 -6.11
C ALA A 213 -6.33 4.30 -7.17
N LEU A 214 -7.08 3.70 -8.10
CA LEU A 214 -7.84 4.41 -9.13
C LEU A 214 -8.89 5.36 -8.53
N ARG A 215 -9.55 4.96 -7.44
CA ARG A 215 -10.58 5.77 -6.80
C ARG A 215 -10.02 6.89 -5.91
N HIS A 216 -8.93 6.62 -5.19
CA HIS A 216 -8.55 7.47 -4.05
C HIS A 216 -7.19 8.16 -4.18
N LEU A 217 -6.33 7.74 -5.11
CA LEU A 217 -4.99 8.32 -5.26
C LEU A 217 -4.91 9.15 -6.53
N VAL A 218 -5.66 10.25 -6.65
CA VAL A 218 -5.86 10.99 -7.92
C VAL A 218 -4.59 11.35 -8.71
N ASN A 219 -3.44 11.56 -8.07
CA ASN A 219 -2.17 11.90 -8.74
C ASN A 219 -1.17 10.73 -8.73
N PHE A 220 -1.64 9.50 -8.58
CA PHE A 220 -0.80 8.30 -8.58
C PHE A 220 -0.28 8.03 -9.99
N GLN A 221 1.05 8.01 -10.13
CA GLN A 221 1.76 7.99 -11.41
C GLN A 221 2.64 6.76 -11.60
N SER A 222 3.17 6.18 -10.51
CA SER A 222 4.06 5.03 -10.65
C SER A 222 3.85 3.96 -9.59
N LEU A 223 3.81 2.71 -10.05
CA LEU A 223 3.82 1.52 -9.22
C LEU A 223 5.08 0.71 -9.51
N CYS A 224 5.90 0.49 -8.48
CA CYS A 224 7.10 -0.34 -8.57
C CYS A 224 6.81 -1.72 -7.95
N LEU A 225 6.87 -2.76 -8.75
CA LEU A 225 6.65 -4.15 -8.35
C LEU A 225 8.00 -4.84 -8.29
N ASN A 226 8.41 -5.30 -7.11
CA ASN A 226 9.60 -6.14 -6.96
C ASN A 226 9.13 -7.59 -6.84
N VAL A 227 9.53 -8.46 -7.76
CA VAL A 227 8.90 -9.77 -7.99
C VAL A 227 9.92 -10.89 -7.81
N TRP A 228 9.61 -11.87 -6.95
CA TRP A 228 10.50 -12.99 -6.63
C TRP A 228 10.10 -14.34 -7.21
N SER A 229 8.94 -14.41 -7.88
CA SER A 229 8.51 -15.61 -8.59
C SER A 229 7.75 -15.26 -9.86
N SER A 230 7.88 -16.10 -10.88
CA SER A 230 7.11 -16.07 -12.12
C SER A 230 5.62 -16.33 -11.90
N ASP A 231 5.24 -17.00 -10.82
CA ASP A 231 3.88 -17.52 -10.65
C ASP A 231 2.95 -16.50 -9.98
N ILE A 232 3.44 -15.29 -9.75
CA ILE A 232 2.66 -14.22 -9.11
C ILE A 232 1.78 -13.55 -10.17
N PRO A 233 0.45 -13.53 -10.00
CA PRO A 233 -0.46 -12.92 -10.97
C PRO A 233 -0.37 -11.40 -10.91
N LEU A 234 0.45 -10.79 -11.77
CA LEU A 234 0.62 -9.32 -11.83
C LEU A 234 -0.41 -8.63 -12.74
N TYR A 235 -1.10 -9.36 -13.62
CA TYR A 235 -2.16 -8.85 -14.49
C TYR A 235 -3.22 -7.97 -13.79
N PRO A 236 -3.57 -8.10 -12.49
CA PRO A 236 -4.53 -7.21 -11.85
C PRO A 236 -4.09 -5.73 -11.80
N PHE A 237 -2.79 -5.45 -11.91
CA PHE A 237 -2.28 -4.09 -11.95
C PHE A 237 -2.46 -3.42 -13.30
N ALA A 238 -2.78 -4.17 -14.36
CA ALA A 238 -3.08 -3.62 -15.68
C ALA A 238 -4.22 -2.58 -15.63
N MET A 239 -5.16 -2.74 -14.69
CA MET A 239 -6.23 -1.77 -14.44
C MET A 239 -5.72 -0.35 -14.21
N LEU A 240 -4.52 -0.18 -13.65
CA LEU A 240 -4.00 1.14 -13.33
C LEU A 240 -3.73 1.99 -14.59
N PHE A 241 -3.56 1.37 -15.76
CA PHE A 241 -3.39 2.07 -17.05
C PHE A 241 -4.65 2.77 -17.57
N HIS A 242 -5.80 2.64 -16.88
CA HIS A 242 -6.94 3.55 -17.11
C HIS A 242 -6.55 5.02 -16.91
N ARG A 243 -5.45 5.27 -16.19
CA ARG A 243 -4.84 6.59 -16.10
C ARG A 243 -3.70 6.73 -17.10
N PRO A 244 -3.77 7.68 -18.05
CA PRO A 244 -2.76 7.86 -19.08
C PRO A 244 -1.35 8.13 -18.56
N GLU A 245 -1.23 8.75 -17.38
CA GLU A 245 0.04 9.08 -16.72
C GLU A 245 0.67 7.92 -15.95
N MET A 246 -0.03 6.79 -15.83
CA MET A 246 0.40 5.65 -15.02
C MET A 246 1.56 4.90 -15.67
N ARG A 247 2.54 4.54 -14.83
CA ARG A 247 3.70 3.72 -15.21
C ARG A 247 3.87 2.58 -14.23
N ILE A 248 4.11 1.38 -14.74
CA ILE A 248 4.41 0.23 -13.90
C ILE A 248 5.85 -0.19 -14.17
N TYR A 249 6.65 -0.26 -13.11
CA TYR A 249 8.01 -0.76 -13.16
C TYR A 249 8.06 -2.13 -12.49
N VAL A 250 8.50 -3.15 -13.21
CA VAL A 250 8.62 -4.51 -12.69
C VAL A 250 10.09 -4.86 -12.58
N LYS A 251 10.56 -5.04 -11.36
CA LYS A 251 11.89 -5.58 -11.07
C LYS A 251 11.77 -7.05 -10.77
N THR A 252 12.17 -7.90 -11.70
CA THR A 252 12.22 -9.36 -11.46
C THR A 252 13.51 -9.71 -10.71
N HIS A 253 13.40 -10.63 -9.77
CA HIS A 253 14.51 -11.27 -9.07
C HIS A 253 14.58 -12.77 -9.38
N VAL A 254 13.81 -13.23 -10.37
CA VAL A 254 13.87 -14.59 -10.91
C VAL A 254 15.04 -14.65 -11.88
N GLY A 255 16.14 -15.27 -11.46
CA GLY A 255 17.39 -15.27 -12.23
C GLY A 255 18.18 -13.98 -12.03
N ASP A 256 18.70 -13.41 -13.12
CA ASP A 256 19.41 -12.14 -13.07
C ASP A 256 18.42 -10.97 -12.88
N PRO A 257 18.68 -10.03 -11.95
CA PRO A 257 17.75 -8.95 -11.71
C PRO A 257 17.59 -8.03 -12.92
N GLU A 258 16.38 -7.99 -13.49
CA GLU A 258 16.02 -7.13 -14.62
C GLU A 258 14.91 -6.17 -14.22
N LEU A 259 14.95 -4.95 -14.78
CA LEU A 259 13.95 -3.92 -14.59
C LEU A 259 13.24 -3.66 -15.91
N TYR A 260 11.93 -3.89 -15.94
CA TYR A 260 11.06 -3.61 -17.06
C TYR A 260 10.17 -2.40 -16.73
N GLY A 261 10.01 -1.49 -17.69
CA GLY A 261 9.09 -0.36 -17.58
C GLY A 261 7.95 -0.50 -18.57
N PHE A 262 6.72 -0.38 -18.07
CA PHE A 262 5.49 -0.47 -18.85
C PHE A 262 4.72 0.85 -18.76
N TYR A 263 4.26 1.31 -19.92
CA TYR A 263 3.63 2.62 -20.11
C TYR A 263 2.21 2.51 -20.66
N ASP A 264 1.78 1.29 -20.96
CA ASP A 264 0.45 0.98 -21.48
C ASP A 264 0.05 -0.43 -21.06
N GLU A 265 -1.26 -0.68 -21.09
CA GLU A 265 -1.84 -1.98 -20.74
C GLU A 265 -1.37 -3.10 -21.67
N GLY A 266 -1.28 -2.83 -22.98
CA GLY A 266 -0.99 -3.86 -23.99
C GLY A 266 0.40 -4.47 -23.80
N THR A 267 1.42 -3.63 -23.61
CA THR A 267 2.79 -4.10 -23.36
C THR A 267 2.88 -4.87 -22.05
N PHE A 268 2.24 -4.39 -20.98
CA PHE A 268 2.21 -5.08 -19.69
C PHE A 268 1.54 -6.45 -19.78
N MET A 269 0.36 -6.51 -20.40
CA MET A 269 -0.40 -7.75 -20.55
C MET A 269 0.24 -8.75 -21.50
N SER A 270 1.05 -8.29 -22.47
CA SER A 270 1.81 -9.20 -23.34
C SER A 270 2.85 -10.04 -22.58
N GLN A 271 3.37 -9.52 -21.46
CA GLN A 271 4.39 -10.17 -20.65
C GLN A 271 3.83 -10.83 -19.39
N PHE A 272 2.82 -10.23 -18.76
CA PHE A 272 2.27 -10.68 -17.48
C PHE A 272 0.78 -11.01 -17.52
N GLY A 273 0.22 -11.16 -18.72
CA GLY A 273 -1.20 -11.48 -18.92
C GLY A 273 -1.61 -12.81 -18.30
N ASP A 274 -2.91 -12.97 -18.07
CA ASP A 274 -3.45 -14.21 -17.50
C ASP A 274 -3.34 -15.35 -18.53
N PRO A 275 -2.53 -16.39 -18.27
CA PRO A 275 -2.35 -17.51 -19.20
C PRO A 275 -3.64 -18.30 -19.42
N ASN A 276 -4.63 -18.21 -18.53
CA ASN A 276 -5.89 -18.93 -18.63
C ASN A 276 -7.05 -18.09 -19.19
N GLY A 277 -6.83 -16.79 -19.45
CA GLY A 277 -7.85 -15.87 -19.98
C GLY A 277 -9.04 -15.60 -19.05
N GLN A 278 -9.05 -16.11 -17.82
CA GLN A 278 -10.12 -15.92 -16.83
C GLN A 278 -10.19 -14.46 -16.34
N TRP A 279 -9.05 -13.76 -16.37
CA TRP A 279 -8.96 -12.36 -16.01
C TRP A 279 -9.67 -11.45 -17.00
N ALA A 280 -9.69 -11.75 -18.30
CA ALA A 280 -10.31 -10.86 -19.29
C ALA A 280 -11.80 -10.61 -18.99
N GLU A 281 -12.54 -11.67 -18.63
CA GLU A 281 -13.95 -11.56 -18.25
C GLU A 281 -14.16 -10.83 -16.91
N SER A 282 -13.29 -11.09 -15.92
CA SER A 282 -13.33 -10.41 -14.61
C SER A 282 -12.91 -8.94 -14.70
N TYR A 283 -11.97 -8.63 -15.58
CA TYR A 283 -11.44 -7.30 -15.85
C TYR A 283 -12.53 -6.40 -16.40
N GLU A 284 -13.22 -6.80 -17.47
CA GLU A 284 -14.33 -6.02 -18.02
C GLU A 284 -15.42 -5.76 -17.00
N LYS A 285 -15.74 -6.75 -16.16
CA LYS A 285 -16.68 -6.57 -15.06
C LYS A 285 -16.18 -5.53 -14.05
N HIS A 286 -14.92 -5.61 -13.64
CA HIS A 286 -14.34 -4.68 -12.67
C HIS A 286 -14.17 -3.26 -13.21
N VAL A 287 -13.90 -3.10 -14.50
CA VAL A 287 -13.87 -1.81 -15.19
C VAL A 287 -15.25 -1.21 -15.28
N LYS A 288 -16.27 -2.01 -15.63
CA LYS A 288 -17.68 -1.56 -15.62
C LYS A 288 -18.14 -1.12 -14.23
N GLU A 289 -17.76 -1.85 -13.17
CA GLU A 289 -18.03 -1.47 -11.77
C GLU A 289 -17.38 -0.13 -11.39
N LEU A 290 -16.20 0.20 -11.94
CA LEU A 290 -15.56 1.50 -11.71
C LEU A 290 -16.36 2.64 -12.37
N GLY A 291 -16.86 2.45 -13.59
CA GLY A 291 -17.65 3.46 -14.30
C GLY A 291 -19.09 3.62 -13.79
N SER A 292 -19.70 2.57 -13.22
CA SER A 292 -21.07 2.64 -12.69
C SER A 292 -21.16 3.34 -11.33
N GLU A 293 -20.14 3.23 -10.49
CA GLU A 293 -20.13 3.86 -9.16
C GLU A 293 -19.87 5.38 -9.22
N GLU A 294 -19.26 5.90 -10.29
CA GLU A 294 -19.09 7.35 -10.48
C GLU A 294 -20.43 8.09 -10.61
N HIS A 295 -21.47 7.45 -11.15
CA HIS A 295 -22.81 8.05 -11.27
C HIS A 295 -23.61 8.11 -9.97
N ASP A 296 -23.30 7.27 -8.98
CA ASP A 296 -24.01 7.28 -7.68
C ASP A 296 -23.39 8.25 -6.66
N SER A 297 -22.23 8.85 -6.97
CA SER A 297 -21.49 9.71 -6.04
C SER A 297 -21.68 11.21 -6.23
N GLU A 298 -22.34 11.65 -7.31
CA GLU A 298 -22.62 13.08 -7.57
C GLU A 298 -23.88 13.61 -6.84
N GLU A 299 -24.67 12.76 -6.17
CA GLU A 299 -25.95 13.18 -5.54
C GLU A 299 -25.93 13.38 -4.02
N SER A 300 -24.76 13.41 -3.35
CA SER A 300 -24.69 13.67 -1.89
C SER A 300 -23.62 14.67 -1.47
N VAL A 301 -23.68 15.88 -2.03
CA VAL A 301 -23.21 17.08 -1.32
C VAL A 301 -24.44 17.77 -0.77
N VAL A 302 -24.94 17.27 0.37
CA VAL A 302 -25.79 18.06 1.24
C VAL A 302 -24.92 18.57 2.38
N ASP A 303 -24.91 19.89 2.51
CA ASP A 303 -24.37 20.64 3.63
C ASP A 303 -24.57 19.92 4.96
N GLU A 304 -23.51 19.81 5.77
CA GLU A 304 -23.68 20.05 7.20
C GLU A 304 -22.39 20.57 7.85
N VAL A 305 -22.53 21.82 8.28
CA VAL A 305 -21.69 22.59 9.19
C VAL A 305 -21.90 22.05 10.61
N VAL A 306 -20.82 21.73 11.33
CA VAL A 306 -20.44 22.27 12.67
C VAL A 306 -18.93 22.05 12.88
#